data_AF-A0A9D3YYE7-F1
#
_entry.id   AF-A0A9D3YYE7-F1
#
_cell.length_a   1.000
_cell.length_b   1.000
_cell.length_c   1.000
_cell.angle_alpha   90.00
_cell.angle_beta   90.00
_cell.angle_gamma   90.00
#
_symmetry.space_group_name_H-M   'P 1'
#
loop_
_entity.id
_entity.type
_entity.pdbx_description
1 polymer ?
#
loop_
_entity_poly.entity_id
_entity_poly.type
_entity_poly.pdbx_seq_one_letter_code
_entity_poly.pdbx_strand_id
1 'polypeptide(L)'
;MGREDVAVAVDGSLYRFHPHFHDLMMEKTEHLVNPGIKFRLMLSHDGSGKGAALVAAVAHRVEEEKKKQQQPLARGVKDLNLNS
;
A
#
# COMPACT_ATOMS: atom_id res chain seq x y z
N MET A 1 19.40 -7.62 -8.82
CA MET A 1 18.38 -6.81 -8.14
C MET A 1 18.91 -6.46 -6.76
N GLY A 2 19.38 -5.23 -6.53
CA GLY A 2 19.83 -4.78 -5.23
C GLY A 2 19.24 -3.41 -4.94
N ARG A 3 18.33 -3.31 -3.98
CA ARG A 3 17.90 -2.00 -3.47
C ARG A 3 18.96 -1.55 -2.48
N GLU A 4 19.69 -0.49 -2.82
CA GLU A 4 20.75 0.05 -1.98
C GLU A 4 20.20 0.84 -0.79
N ASP A 5 18.94 1.29 -0.83
CA ASP A 5 18.26 2.00 0.26
C ASP A 5 16.84 1.44 0.47
N VAL A 6 16.55 1.02 1.70
CA VAL A 6 15.31 0.33 2.08
C VAL A 6 14.68 0.98 3.30
N ALA A 7 13.43 1.40 3.17
CA ALA A 7 12.59 1.77 4.31
C ALA A 7 11.76 0.57 4.77
N VAL A 8 11.83 0.25 6.06
CA VAL A 8 11.03 -0.81 6.67
C VAL A 8 10.05 -0.17 7.64
N ALA A 9 8.76 -0.24 7.34
CA ALA A 9 7.72 0.20 8.26
C ALA A 9 7.62 -0.78 9.44
N VAL A 10 7.61 -0.27 10.66
CA VAL A 10 7.54 -1.04 11.91
C VAL A 10 6.39 -0.57 12.77
N ASP A 11 5.72 -1.51 13.43
CA ASP A 11 4.66 -1.25 14.39
C ASP A 11 4.68 -2.34 15.49
N GLY A 12 4.07 -2.07 16.63
CA GLY A 12 4.01 -2.95 17.79
C GLY A 12 4.33 -2.23 19.09
N SER A 13 3.67 -2.63 20.18
CA SER A 13 3.85 -2.03 21.51
C SER A 13 5.29 -2.15 22.02
N LEU A 14 5.95 -3.29 21.80
CA LEU A 14 7.33 -3.51 22.21
C LEU A 14 8.28 -2.51 21.55
N TYR A 15 8.14 -2.31 20.23
CA TYR A 15 8.95 -1.33 19.51
C TYR A 15 8.63 0.11 19.91
N ARG A 16 7.36 0.41 20.22
CA ARG A 16 6.92 1.76 20.60
C ARG A 16 7.31 2.15 22.03
N PHE A 17 7.31 1.23 22.97
CA PHE A 17 7.32 1.56 24.40
C PHE A 17 8.56 1.07 25.14
N HIS A 18 9.37 0.17 24.57
CA HIS A 18 10.56 -0.32 25.24
C HIS A 18 11.78 0.57 24.93
N PRO A 19 12.47 1.12 25.96
CA PRO A 19 13.49 2.15 25.79
C PRO A 19 14.72 1.73 24.98
N HIS A 20 15.00 0.42 24.90
CA HIS A 20 16.20 -0.10 24.23
C HIS A 20 15.91 -0.93 22.97
N PHE A 21 14.63 -1.16 22.64
CA PHE A 21 14.30 -2.15 21.61
C PHE A 21 14.64 -1.66 20.19
N HIS A 22 14.50 -0.35 19.94
CA HIS A 22 14.90 0.25 18.67
C HIS A 22 16.40 0.03 18.39
N ASP A 23 17.26 0.41 19.34
CA ASP A 23 18.72 0.34 19.18
C ASP A 23 19.20 -1.10 19.00
N LEU A 24 18.69 -2.03 19.82
CA LEU A 24 19.00 -3.45 19.69
C LEU A 24 18.56 -4.03 18.35
N MET A 25 17.38 -3.65 17.85
CA MET A 25 16.91 -4.10 16.54
C MET A 25 17.80 -3.55 15.41
N MET A 26 18.15 -2.26 15.46
CA MET A 26 19.05 -1.63 14.49
C MET A 26 20.42 -2.34 14.46
N GLU A 27 21.07 -2.49 15.62
CA GLU A 27 22.38 -3.13 15.76
C GLU A 27 22.37 -4.57 15.21
N LYS A 28 21.38 -5.38 15.61
CA LYS A 28 21.32 -6.78 15.13
C LYS A 28 20.99 -6.87 13.64
N THR A 29 20.17 -5.96 13.12
CA THR A 29 19.85 -5.94 11.69
C THR A 29 21.08 -5.55 10.86
N GLU A 30 21.87 -4.58 11.31
CA GLU A 30 23.13 -4.19 10.64
C GLU A 30 24.13 -5.35 10.54
N HIS A 31 24.24 -6.18 11.57
CA HIS A 31 25.12 -7.37 11.54
C HIS A 31 24.66 -8.47 10.56
N LEU A 32 23.37 -8.48 10.20
CA LEU A 32 22.77 -9.54 9.37
C LEU A 32 22.54 -9.10 7.92
N VAL A 33 22.49 -7.79 7.67
CA VAL A 33 22.25 -7.23 6.35
C VAL A 33 23.55 -7.15 5.55
N ASN A 34 23.45 -7.35 4.24
CA ASN A 34 24.61 -7.24 3.36
C ASN A 34 25.22 -5.82 3.42
N PRO A 35 26.57 -5.66 3.46
CA PRO A 35 27.25 -4.36 3.63
C PRO A 35 26.94 -3.26 2.59
N GLY A 36 26.20 -3.56 1.53
CA GLY A 36 25.77 -2.60 0.50
C GLY A 36 24.32 -2.13 0.61
N ILE A 37 23.57 -2.60 1.62
CA ILE A 37 22.16 -2.24 1.81
C ILE A 37 22.06 -1.26 2.97
N LYS A 38 21.69 -0.02 2.67
CA LYS A 38 21.26 0.96 3.67
C LYS A 38 19.81 0.68 3.99
N PHE A 39 19.47 0.64 5.27
CA PHE A 39 18.10 0.51 5.70
C PHE A 39 17.75 1.51 6.80
N ARG A 40 16.46 1.78 6.94
CA ARG A 40 15.91 2.57 8.04
C ARG A 40 14.62 1.95 8.52
N LEU A 41 14.44 1.90 9.84
CA LEU A 41 13.19 1.49 10.46
C LEU A 41 12.31 2.74 10.67
N MET A 42 11.08 2.70 10.15
CA MET A 42 10.13 3.82 10.22
C MET A 42 8.91 3.43 11.02
N LEU A 43 8.69 4.09 12.16
CA LEU A 43 7.51 3.84 12.97
C LEU A 43 6.25 4.21 12.19
N SER A 44 5.36 3.24 12.00
CA SER A 44 4.08 3.45 11.35
C SER A 44 2.99 3.68 12.38
N HIS A 45 2.34 4.84 12.33
CA HIS A 45 1.16 5.13 13.13
C HIS A 45 -0.10 4.75 12.34
N ASP A 46 -0.77 3.67 12.79
CA ASP A 46 -1.92 3.06 12.11
C ASP A 46 -1.58 2.63 10.67
N GLY A 47 -0.48 1.89 10.52
CA GLY A 47 0.00 1.47 9.20
C GLY A 47 -0.96 0.53 8.48
N SER A 48 -1.51 -0.44 9.22
CA SER A 48 -2.42 -1.44 8.68
C SER A 48 -3.75 -0.83 8.25
N GLY A 49 -4.33 0.07 9.05
CA GLY A 49 -5.58 0.77 8.72
C GLY A 49 -5.44 1.62 7.46
N LYS A 50 -4.40 2.47 7.41
CA LYS A 50 -4.13 3.33 6.24
C LYS A 50 -3.79 2.51 4.98
N GLY A 51 -3.00 1.45 5.13
CA GLY A 51 -2.65 0.55 4.03
C GLY A 51 -3.89 -0.16 3.46
N ALA A 52 -4.74 -0.69 4.34
CA ALA A 52 -5.99 -1.35 3.92
C ALA A 52 -6.93 -0.37 3.20
N ALA A 53 -7.10 0.85 3.73
CA ALA A 53 -7.91 1.88 3.10
C ALA A 53 -7.38 2.27 1.70
N LEU A 54 -6.06 2.43 1.56
CA LEU A 54 -5.43 2.73 0.28
C LEU A 54 -5.68 1.61 -0.74
N VAL A 55 -5.49 0.35 -0.35
CA VAL A 55 -5.74 -0.81 -1.22
C VAL A 55 -7.21 -0.86 -1.64
N ALA A 56 -8.14 -0.66 -0.70
CA ALA A 56 -9.58 -0.63 -1.00
C ALA A 56 -9.93 0.49 -1.99
N ALA A 57 -9.39 1.69 -1.82
CA ALA A 57 -9.61 2.82 -2.72
C ALA A 57 -9.09 2.53 -4.15
N VAL A 58 -7.90 1.91 -4.26
CA VAL A 58 -7.34 1.51 -5.55
C VAL A 58 -8.17 0.41 -6.22
N ALA A 59 -8.57 -0.62 -5.46
CA ALA A 59 -9.41 -1.69 -5.97
C ALA A 59 -10.75 -1.16 -6.49
N HIS A 60 -11.40 -0.27 -5.73
CA HIS A 60 -12.64 0.38 -6.13
C HIS A 60 -12.49 1.18 -7.43
N ARG A 61 -11.43 2.00 -7.53
CA ARG A 61 -11.16 2.76 -8.76
C ARG A 61 -10.98 1.86 -9.98
N VAL A 62 -10.20 0.78 -9.85
CA VAL A 62 -9.96 -0.18 -10.94
C VAL A 62 -11.26 -0.88 -11.36
N GLU A 63 -12.16 -1.18 -10.43
CA GLU A 63 -13.47 -1.76 -10.74
C GLU A 63 -14.37 -0.80 -11.54
N GLU A 64 -14.43 0.48 -11.14
CA GLU A 64 -15.19 1.50 -11.84
C GLU A 64 -14.65 1.78 -13.26
N GLU A 65 -13.33 1.75 -13.43
CA GLU A 65 -12.68 1.84 -14.75
C GLU A 65 -13.08 0.66 -15.65
N LYS A 66 -13.14 -0.56 -15.11
CA LYS A 66 -13.61 -1.75 -15.84
C LYS A 66 -15.09 -1.65 -16.23
N LYS A 67 -15.96 -1.21 -15.32
CA LYS A 67 -17.40 -1.03 -15.59
C LYS A 67 -17.63 -0.01 -16.72
N LYS A 68 -16.87 1.08 -16.76
CA LYS A 68 -16.96 2.09 -17.83
C LYS A 68 -16.53 1.53 -19.19
N GLN A 69 -15.50 0.68 -19.22
CA GLN A 69 -15.04 0.02 -20.46
C GLN A 69 -15.99 -1.08 -20.94
N GLN A 70 -16.70 -1.73 -20.02
CA GLN A 70 -17.69 -2.78 -20.30
C GLN A 70 -19.12 -2.25 -20.51
N GLN A 71 -19.30 -0.94 -20.72
CA GLN A 71 -20.56 -0.40 -21.24
C GLN A 71 -20.42 -0.15 -22.76
N PRO A 72 -20.73 -1.13 -23.64
CA PRO A 72 -20.82 -0.86 -25.06
C PRO A 72 -22.16 -0.16 -25.32
N LEU A 73 -22.11 1.04 -25.93
CA LEU A 73 -23.12 1.69 -26.78
C LEU A 73 -24.64 1.40 -26.60
N ALA A 74 -25.16 1.07 -25.41
CA ALA A 74 -26.60 0.97 -25.17
C ALA A 74 -27.31 2.35 -25.15
N ARG A 75 -26.55 3.43 -25.36
CA ARG A 75 -27.06 4.80 -25.42
C ARG A 75 -27.69 5.16 -26.78
N GLY A 76 -27.56 4.31 -27.82
CA GLY A 76 -28.11 4.58 -29.16
C GLY A 76 -29.48 3.99 -29.48
N VAL A 77 -30.06 3.13 -28.61
CA VAL A 77 -31.31 2.40 -28.92
C VAL A 77 -32.54 2.98 -28.19
N LYS A 78 -32.35 3.82 -27.17
CA LYS A 78 -33.48 4.37 -26.39
C LYS A 78 -34.20 5.55 -27.05
N ASP A 79 -33.57 6.22 -28.04
CA ASP A 79 -34.15 7.40 -28.70
C ASP A 79 -35.02 7.05 -29.93
N LEU A 80 -35.16 5.76 -30.28
CA LEU A 80 -35.88 5.31 -31.48
C LEU A 80 -37.30 4.75 -31.21
N ASN A 81 -37.75 4.67 -29.95
CA ASN A 81 -39.02 4.01 -29.61
C ASN A 81 -40.05 4.96 -28.95
N LEU A 82 -40.20 6.18 -29.46
CA LEU A 82 -41.21 7.15 -29.00
C LEU A 82 -42.18 7.61 -30.11
N ASN A 83 -42.12 7.03 -31.31
CA ASN A 83 -43.02 7.38 -32.43
C ASN A 83 -43.62 6.12 -33.09
N SER A 84 -44.60 5.48 -32.46
CA SER A 84 -45.59 4.60 -33.10
C SER A 84 -46.86 4.53 -32.25
#